data_AF-A0A2V8DBM5-F1
#
_entry.id   AF-A0A2V8DBM5-F1
#
_cell.length_a   1.000
_cell.length_b   1.000
_cell.length_c   1.000
_cell.angle_alpha   90.00
_cell.angle_beta   90.00
_cell.angle_gamma   90.00
#
_symmetry.space_group_name_H-M   'P 1'
#
loop_
_entity.id
_entity.type
_entity.pdbx_description
1 polymer ?
#
loop_
_entity_poly.entity_id
_entity_poly.type
_entity_poly.pdbx_seq_one_letter_code
_entity_poly.pdbx_strand_id
1 'polypeptide(L)'
;MTGILARSTIIGLPAKEGSMTPNIADIIRHHVTLEVRCIDRLYLHAYMPKLQTSGGLCYFLRDYLGNPIPSPALFKPMHDRFVAAVEQFVAHHAIPVVHFEPGQDKDAIATTHRAQFTAREGVVMLGIAQEKMRAFKAHKQVGPGVKVRFEFSRQPVAVNQYYFYVHDRDWGPAFVKIGTYLPYPVKLCLNGHEWVKQQLRRQRVRFESLDNGFLSCADPVALQATCDALGPADLQAFFDRWSHRLPWPLPAADRRAGYDHRLAINQLEVSLTQVFDRPVQGRLFFEAVIRENLDLGRPDRVRLLFPIRITRATPPPAFGYRTRVITDGVHPSLHVDYKHSHVKQYFKEQRALRTEVTINNPRDFWIRKGLSNLPHLREIGEQVNRKLLEVEHVSHSCVLTQSALDRLQQPTVVAGQRVSALRFGDPRVMAVLQALTGFTHLPHGFRNHDVRPHVEALLGRPYSTAQMTYDLRRLRLKGLIHRIPNTHRYTATSYGLKVAFFYTKLYVRLLRPNWPALLSEDDPFPRTLRDALDV
;
A
#
# COMPACT_ATOMS: atom_id res chain seq x y z
N MET A 1 7.77 47.03 47.77
CA MET A 1 6.51 47.66 47.30
C MET A 1 6.78 48.05 45.86
N THR A 2 6.17 47.51 44.81
CA THR A 2 4.78 47.06 44.61
C THR A 2 4.82 45.99 43.50
N GLY A 3 4.33 44.79 43.79
CA GLY A 3 4.21 43.70 42.81
C GLY A 3 2.93 43.85 42.00
N ILE A 4 3.05 43.84 40.68
CA ILE A 4 1.93 43.89 39.74
C ILE A 4 1.41 42.47 39.51
N LEU A 5 0.11 42.30 39.76
CA LEU A 5 -0.70 41.09 39.59
C LEU A 5 -0.65 40.55 38.15
N ALA A 6 -0.14 39.34 37.97
CA ALA A 6 -0.34 38.56 36.75
C ALA A 6 -1.76 37.98 36.74
N ARG A 7 -2.63 38.54 35.89
CA ARG A 7 -3.91 37.92 35.54
C ARG A 7 -3.63 36.65 34.72
N SER A 8 -3.98 35.50 35.29
CA SER A 8 -4.05 34.22 34.58
C SER A 8 -5.25 34.25 33.63
N THR A 9 -5.00 34.44 32.34
CA THR A 9 -6.02 34.33 31.30
C THR A 9 -6.19 32.86 30.94
N ILE A 10 -7.01 32.15 31.71
CA ILE A 10 -7.57 30.85 31.33
C ILE A 10 -8.50 31.12 30.15
N ILE A 11 -8.03 30.90 28.93
CA ILE A 11 -8.89 30.86 27.74
C ILE A 11 -9.79 29.65 27.90
N GLY A 12 -11.10 29.91 28.01
CA GLY A 12 -12.14 28.92 28.20
C GLY A 12 -12.10 27.83 27.13
N LEU A 13 -11.71 26.63 27.54
CA LEU A 13 -12.09 25.41 26.85
C LEU A 13 -13.62 25.32 26.88
N PRO A 14 -14.30 25.05 25.75
CA PRO A 14 -15.74 24.80 25.78
C PRO A 14 -16.02 23.67 26.77
N ALA A 15 -17.08 23.85 27.55
CA ALA A 15 -17.57 22.88 28.51
C ALA A 15 -17.61 21.49 27.86
N LYS A 16 -17.18 20.47 28.63
CA LYS A 16 -17.30 19.06 28.27
C LYS A 16 -18.75 18.73 27.93
N GLU A 17 -19.12 18.83 26.66
CA GLU A 17 -20.26 18.10 26.13
C GLU A 17 -19.92 16.60 26.23
N GLY A 18 -20.76 15.87 26.99
CA GLY A 18 -20.97 14.43 26.83
C GLY A 18 -19.74 13.53 26.90
N SER A 19 -19.57 12.87 28.04
CA SER A 19 -18.65 11.75 28.28
C SER A 19 -18.87 10.54 27.34
N MET A 20 -18.38 10.62 26.11
CA MET A 20 -17.97 9.48 25.28
C MET A 20 -17.01 10.02 24.22
N THR A 21 -15.78 9.52 24.15
CA THR A 21 -14.94 9.70 22.96
C THR A 21 -15.80 9.39 21.73
N PRO A 22 -15.97 10.33 20.78
CA PRO A 22 -16.85 10.12 19.64
C PRO A 22 -16.44 8.84 18.91
N ASN A 23 -17.42 7.98 18.67
CA ASN A 23 -17.21 6.71 18.00
C ASN A 23 -16.64 6.98 16.60
N ILE A 24 -15.63 6.22 16.18
CA ILE A 24 -15.06 6.30 14.82
C ILE A 24 -16.17 6.25 13.76
N ALA A 25 -17.21 5.44 13.99
CA ALA A 25 -18.41 5.37 13.14
C ALA A 25 -19.09 6.72 12.93
N ASP A 26 -19.31 7.43 14.04
CA ASP A 26 -20.04 8.68 14.09
C ASP A 26 -19.17 9.80 13.52
N ILE A 27 -17.86 9.76 13.78
CA ILE A 27 -16.90 10.66 13.14
C ILE A 27 -16.97 10.52 11.62
N ILE A 28 -16.88 9.30 11.08
CA ILE A 28 -16.98 9.08 9.63
C ILE A 28 -18.34 9.55 9.11
N ARG A 29 -19.44 9.15 9.77
CA ARG A 29 -20.80 9.43 9.29
C ARG A 29 -21.14 10.93 9.26
N HIS A 30 -20.71 11.67 10.28
CA HIS A 30 -21.18 13.05 10.48
C HIS A 30 -20.17 14.10 10.04
N HIS A 31 -18.88 13.74 9.91
CA HIS A 31 -17.82 14.70 9.61
C HIS A 31 -17.14 14.46 8.27
N VAL A 32 -17.40 13.37 7.55
CA VAL A 32 -16.88 13.19 6.19
C VAL A 32 -17.76 13.93 5.19
N THR A 33 -17.16 14.87 4.46
CA THR A 33 -17.82 15.70 3.44
C THR A 33 -17.62 15.17 2.03
N LEU A 34 -16.56 14.41 1.81
CA LEU A 34 -16.23 13.79 0.53
C LEU A 34 -15.51 12.47 0.77
N GLU A 35 -15.97 11.42 0.11
CA GLU A 35 -15.28 10.12 0.04
C GLU A 35 -15.00 9.79 -1.43
N VAL A 36 -13.75 9.46 -1.75
CA VAL A 36 -13.33 9.13 -3.12
C VAL A 36 -12.41 7.92 -3.11
N ARG A 37 -12.72 6.94 -3.96
CA ARG A 37 -11.85 5.80 -4.29
C ARG A 37 -11.21 6.05 -5.64
N CYS A 38 -9.88 5.94 -5.73
CA CYS A 38 -9.16 6.20 -6.97
C CYS A 38 -7.86 5.39 -7.05
N ILE A 39 -7.50 4.96 -8.26
CA ILE A 39 -6.11 4.59 -8.56
C ILE A 39 -5.26 5.84 -8.42
N ASP A 40 -4.20 5.78 -7.61
CA ASP A 40 -3.27 6.90 -7.43
C ASP A 40 -2.04 6.75 -8.33
N ARG A 41 -1.00 6.04 -7.87
CA ARG A 41 0.21 5.84 -8.68
C ARG A 41 0.19 4.53 -9.43
N LEU A 42 0.57 4.62 -10.70
CA LEU A 42 0.71 3.50 -11.62
C LEU A 42 2.17 3.44 -12.08
N TYR A 43 2.90 2.43 -11.64
CA TYR A 43 4.18 2.08 -12.24
C TYR A 43 4.02 0.89 -13.17
N LEU A 44 4.28 1.14 -14.46
CA LEU A 44 4.21 0.12 -15.50
C LEU A 44 5.61 -0.20 -16.00
N HIS A 45 5.81 -1.45 -16.41
CA HIS A 45 6.94 -1.85 -17.23
C HIS A 45 6.44 -2.11 -18.64
N ALA A 46 7.22 -1.73 -19.65
CA ALA A 46 7.07 -2.23 -21.01
C ALA A 46 8.26 -3.12 -21.35
N TYR A 47 7.98 -4.30 -21.88
CA TYR A 47 8.98 -5.30 -22.26
C TYR A 47 8.66 -5.91 -23.61
N MET A 48 9.67 -6.27 -24.40
CA MET A 48 9.48 -6.93 -25.70
C MET A 48 9.42 -8.46 -25.52
N PRO A 49 8.27 -9.14 -25.67
CA PRO A 49 8.14 -10.56 -25.34
C PRO A 49 9.11 -11.45 -26.11
N LYS A 50 9.35 -11.16 -27.40
CA LYS A 50 10.26 -11.94 -28.26
C LYS A 50 11.75 -11.79 -27.88
N LEU A 51 12.11 -10.80 -27.06
CA LEU A 51 13.50 -10.50 -26.67
C LEU A 51 13.75 -10.73 -25.17
N GLN A 52 13.05 -11.69 -24.55
CA GLN A 52 13.26 -12.03 -23.13
C GLN A 52 14.19 -13.22 -22.90
N THR A 53 14.53 -13.98 -23.96
CA THR A 53 15.34 -15.20 -23.87
C THR A 53 16.55 -15.16 -24.80
N SER A 54 17.58 -15.97 -24.49
CA SER A 54 18.78 -16.11 -25.34
C SER A 54 18.42 -16.56 -26.77
N GLY A 55 17.56 -17.58 -26.89
CA GLY A 55 17.10 -18.05 -28.20
C GLY A 55 16.34 -17.00 -29.00
N GLY A 56 15.44 -16.25 -28.36
CA GLY A 56 14.71 -15.16 -29.02
C GLY A 56 15.63 -14.04 -29.52
N LEU A 57 16.68 -13.74 -28.76
CA LEU A 57 17.71 -12.80 -29.18
C LEU A 57 18.51 -13.31 -30.38
N CYS A 58 18.97 -14.56 -30.33
CA CYS A 58 19.70 -15.17 -31.45
C CYS A 58 18.87 -15.17 -32.73
N TYR A 59 17.58 -15.49 -32.63
CA TYR A 59 16.66 -15.45 -33.75
C TYR A 59 16.49 -14.03 -34.31
N PHE A 60 16.33 -13.04 -33.43
CA PHE A 60 16.23 -11.64 -33.84
C PHE A 60 17.48 -11.17 -34.59
N LEU A 61 18.67 -11.44 -34.07
CA LEU A 61 19.92 -10.98 -34.69
C LEU A 61 20.22 -11.71 -36.00
N ARG A 62 20.02 -13.02 -36.05
CA ARG A 62 20.39 -13.84 -37.21
C ARG A 62 19.28 -13.92 -38.25
N ASP A 63 18.13 -14.44 -37.85
CA ASP A 63 17.07 -14.82 -38.78
C ASP A 63 16.24 -13.61 -39.21
N TYR A 64 15.93 -12.69 -38.28
CA TYR A 64 15.15 -11.50 -38.60
C TYR A 64 15.99 -10.36 -39.20
N LEU A 65 17.09 -9.98 -38.54
CA LEU A 65 17.99 -8.93 -39.06
C LEU A 65 18.95 -9.42 -40.16
N GLY A 66 18.96 -10.73 -40.47
CA GLY A 66 19.75 -11.29 -41.57
C GLY A 66 21.25 -11.40 -41.33
N ASN A 67 21.73 -11.27 -40.07
CA ASN A 67 23.16 -11.35 -39.80
C ASN A 67 23.66 -12.80 -39.81
N PRO A 68 24.85 -13.11 -40.36
CA PRO A 68 25.35 -14.49 -40.41
C PRO A 68 25.61 -15.08 -39.02
N ILE A 69 25.98 -14.23 -38.05
CA ILE A 69 26.30 -14.64 -36.68
C ILE A 69 25.59 -13.68 -35.70
N PRO A 70 24.87 -14.18 -34.69
CA PRO A 70 24.29 -13.36 -33.62
C PRO A 70 25.38 -12.87 -32.66
N SER A 71 26.23 -11.95 -33.12
CA SER A 71 27.39 -11.42 -32.39
C SER A 71 27.02 -10.28 -31.44
N PRO A 72 27.62 -10.16 -30.24
CA PRO A 72 27.45 -8.99 -29.38
C PRO A 72 27.91 -7.68 -30.03
N ALA A 73 28.76 -7.73 -31.07
CA ALA A 73 29.18 -6.55 -31.82
C ALA A 73 28.00 -5.80 -32.46
N LEU A 74 26.87 -6.48 -32.71
CA LEU A 74 25.66 -5.90 -33.27
C LEU A 74 24.94 -4.95 -32.30
N PHE A 75 25.23 -5.02 -31.00
CA PHE A 75 24.57 -4.17 -30.00
C PHE A 75 25.02 -2.72 -30.04
N LYS A 76 26.29 -2.45 -30.33
CA LYS A 76 26.84 -1.09 -30.33
C LYS A 76 26.21 -0.21 -31.43
N PRO A 77 26.10 -0.65 -32.70
CA PRO A 77 25.39 0.13 -33.72
C PRO A 77 23.92 0.41 -33.37
N MET A 78 23.21 -0.57 -32.80
CA MET A 78 21.81 -0.37 -32.38
C MET A 78 21.69 0.63 -31.22
N HIS A 79 22.61 0.57 -30.25
CA HIS A 79 22.70 1.52 -29.16
C HIS A 79 22.99 2.94 -29.67
N ASP A 80 24.03 3.10 -30.49
CA ASP A 80 24.47 4.39 -31.01
C ASP A 80 23.38 5.08 -31.83
N ARG A 81 22.67 4.31 -32.67
CA ARG A 81 21.53 4.82 -33.44
C ARG A 81 20.44 5.37 -32.52
N PHE A 82 20.14 4.68 -31.42
CA PHE A 82 19.13 5.15 -30.47
C PHE A 82 19.60 6.41 -29.72
N VAL A 83 20.84 6.44 -29.25
CA VAL A 83 21.43 7.61 -28.58
C VAL A 83 21.40 8.83 -29.51
N ALA A 84 21.88 8.68 -30.75
CA ALA A 84 21.88 9.75 -31.75
C ALA A 84 20.46 10.26 -32.05
N ALA A 85 19.47 9.37 -32.15
CA ALA A 85 18.08 9.78 -32.36
C ALA A 85 17.52 10.59 -31.17
N VAL A 86 17.93 10.26 -29.94
CA VAL A 86 17.56 11.03 -28.74
C VAL A 86 18.23 12.40 -28.73
N GLU A 87 19.53 12.47 -29.04
CA GLU A 87 20.26 13.73 -29.12
C GLU A 87 19.67 14.67 -30.19
N GLN A 88 19.36 14.14 -31.38
CA GLN A 88 18.71 14.89 -32.45
C GLN A 88 17.32 15.39 -32.04
N PHE A 89 16.51 14.56 -31.38
CA PHE A 89 15.18 14.93 -30.92
C PHE A 89 15.23 16.04 -29.87
N VAL A 90 16.12 15.92 -28.89
CA VAL A 90 16.31 16.93 -27.85
C VAL A 90 16.76 18.27 -28.46
N ALA A 91 17.72 18.24 -29.37
CA ALA A 91 18.20 19.44 -30.05
C ALA A 91 17.09 20.10 -30.89
N HIS A 92 16.34 19.30 -31.65
CA HIS A 92 15.25 19.79 -32.50
C HIS A 92 14.12 20.43 -31.69
N HIS A 93 13.78 19.88 -30.53
CA HIS A 93 12.71 20.38 -29.68
C HIS A 93 13.18 21.32 -28.55
N ALA A 94 14.47 21.68 -28.52
CA ALA A 94 15.09 22.49 -27.47
C ALA A 94 14.76 22.00 -26.04
N ILE A 95 14.77 20.67 -25.84
CA ILE A 95 14.41 20.06 -24.56
C ILE A 95 15.59 20.19 -23.57
N PRO A 96 15.36 20.68 -22.34
CA PRO A 96 16.40 20.69 -21.31
C PRO A 96 16.90 19.28 -20.99
N VAL A 97 18.23 19.08 -21.00
CA VAL A 97 18.88 17.82 -20.60
C VAL A 97 19.52 17.97 -19.24
N VAL A 98 19.23 17.03 -18.34
CA VAL A 98 19.80 16.99 -16.99
C VAL A 98 20.46 15.64 -16.75
N HIS A 99 21.74 15.66 -16.38
CA HIS A 99 22.43 14.47 -15.89
C HIS A 99 22.24 14.38 -14.37
N PHE A 100 21.62 13.29 -13.92
CA PHE A 100 21.34 13.09 -12.51
C PHE A 100 22.57 12.57 -11.77
N GLU A 101 22.83 13.16 -10.60
CA GLU A 101 23.85 12.70 -9.67
C GLU A 101 23.27 11.72 -8.63
N PRO A 102 24.11 10.85 -8.03
CA PRO A 102 23.68 9.96 -6.97
C PRO A 102 23.05 10.73 -5.79
N GLY A 103 21.88 10.27 -5.34
CA GLY A 103 21.17 10.84 -4.19
C GLY A 103 20.27 12.04 -4.49
N GLN A 104 20.27 12.55 -5.73
CA GLN A 104 19.34 13.61 -6.13
C GLN A 104 17.89 13.11 -6.21
N ASP A 105 16.97 13.97 -5.79
CA ASP A 105 15.54 13.78 -6.01
C ASP A 105 15.18 14.23 -7.43
N LYS A 106 15.05 13.24 -8.32
CA LYS A 106 14.76 13.45 -9.74
C LYS A 106 13.40 14.12 -9.95
N ASP A 107 12.42 13.83 -9.10
CA ASP A 107 11.08 14.37 -9.22
C ASP A 107 11.02 15.83 -8.74
N ALA A 108 11.81 16.20 -7.74
CA ALA A 108 11.99 17.60 -7.33
C ALA A 108 12.65 18.45 -8.45
N ILE A 109 13.69 17.91 -9.10
CA ILE A 109 14.32 18.55 -10.26
C ILE A 109 13.30 18.70 -11.39
N ALA A 110 12.57 17.63 -11.74
CA ALA A 110 11.54 17.69 -12.76
C ALA A 110 10.42 18.70 -12.44
N THR A 111 10.07 18.87 -11.17
CA THR A 111 9.08 19.86 -10.73
C THR A 111 9.54 21.30 -11.02
N THR A 112 10.84 21.57 -10.86
CA THR A 112 11.42 22.90 -11.19
C THR A 112 11.28 23.20 -12.68
N HIS A 113 11.58 22.23 -13.55
CA HIS A 113 11.41 22.39 -14.99
C HIS A 113 9.93 22.48 -15.40
N ARG A 114 9.03 21.73 -14.74
CA ARG A 114 7.59 21.79 -14.99
C ARG A 114 7.01 23.18 -14.71
N ALA A 115 7.52 23.88 -13.69
CA ALA A 115 7.05 25.23 -13.37
C ALA A 115 7.31 26.25 -14.50
N GLN A 116 8.30 25.98 -15.36
CA GLN A 116 8.65 26.82 -16.51
C GLN A 116 8.00 26.33 -17.82
N PHE A 117 7.34 25.18 -17.81
CA PHE A 117 6.75 24.57 -18.99
C PHE A 117 5.37 25.15 -19.30
N THR A 118 5.23 25.77 -20.48
CA THR A 118 4.01 26.51 -20.87
C THR A 118 3.16 25.80 -21.92
N ALA A 119 3.72 24.81 -22.62
CA ALA A 119 2.99 24.08 -23.63
C ALA A 119 1.90 23.19 -23.00
N ARG A 120 0.80 22.97 -23.74
CA ARG A 120 -0.32 22.13 -23.27
C ARG A 120 0.05 20.65 -23.17
N GLU A 121 1.03 20.20 -23.95
CA GLU A 121 1.49 18.82 -24.00
C GLU A 121 2.91 18.80 -24.58
N GLY A 122 3.79 17.95 -24.05
CA GLY A 122 5.15 17.81 -24.56
C GLY A 122 6.14 17.22 -23.57
N VAL A 123 7.40 17.11 -23.98
CA VAL A 123 8.50 16.70 -23.11
C VAL A 123 8.99 17.93 -22.36
N VAL A 124 8.93 17.87 -21.03
CA VAL A 124 9.36 18.94 -20.12
C VAL A 124 10.88 18.96 -19.99
N MET A 125 11.49 17.79 -19.83
CA MET A 125 12.94 17.62 -19.76
C MET A 125 13.33 16.17 -20.07
N LEU A 126 14.58 15.98 -20.48
CA LEU A 126 15.25 14.69 -20.51
C LEU A 126 16.20 14.57 -19.31
N GLY A 127 15.94 13.60 -18.43
CA GLY A 127 16.87 13.20 -17.39
C GLY A 127 17.74 12.01 -17.80
N ILE A 128 19.03 12.02 -17.49
CA ILE A 128 19.96 10.94 -17.80
C ILE A 128 20.57 10.42 -16.50
N ALA A 129 20.42 9.12 -16.23
CA ALA A 129 21.08 8.47 -15.10
C ALA A 129 21.70 7.15 -15.51
N GLN A 130 22.89 6.83 -15.00
CA GLN A 130 23.46 5.50 -15.14
C GLN A 130 22.88 4.58 -14.05
N GLU A 131 22.20 3.51 -14.46
CA GLU A 131 21.57 2.58 -13.54
C GLU A 131 21.77 1.13 -13.97
N LYS A 132 21.78 0.22 -13.00
CA LYS A 132 21.85 -1.22 -13.26
C LYS A 132 20.51 -1.73 -13.78
N MET A 133 20.53 -2.44 -14.90
CA MET A 133 19.41 -3.23 -15.40
C MET A 133 19.88 -4.63 -15.78
N ARG A 134 18.96 -5.60 -15.84
CA ARG A 134 19.28 -6.89 -16.46
C ARG A 134 19.37 -6.69 -17.97
N ALA A 135 20.52 -7.01 -18.57
CA ALA A 135 20.80 -6.95 -20.01
C ALA A 135 21.33 -8.31 -20.50
N PHE A 136 21.52 -8.46 -21.81
CA PHE A 136 22.17 -9.64 -22.38
C PHE A 136 23.69 -9.49 -22.34
N LYS A 137 24.38 -10.49 -21.79
CA LYS A 137 25.83 -10.63 -21.88
C LYS A 137 26.17 -11.87 -22.68
N ALA A 138 27.01 -11.69 -23.69
CA ALA A 138 27.48 -12.77 -24.56
C ALA A 138 28.63 -13.54 -23.91
N HIS A 139 28.64 -14.85 -24.15
CA HIS A 139 29.72 -15.78 -23.87
C HIS A 139 30.09 -16.42 -25.19
N LYS A 140 31.35 -16.28 -25.60
CA LYS A 140 31.86 -16.92 -26.81
C LYS A 140 32.06 -18.41 -26.49
N GLN A 141 31.42 -19.27 -27.27
CA GLN A 141 31.63 -20.71 -27.17
C GLN A 141 32.94 -21.05 -27.90
N VAL A 142 33.81 -21.82 -27.23
CA VAL A 142 35.13 -22.21 -27.75
C VAL A 142 35.26 -23.73 -27.66
N GLY A 143 35.66 -24.38 -28.75
CA GLY A 143 35.92 -25.82 -28.81
C GLY A 143 36.48 -26.25 -30.17
N PRO A 144 37.12 -27.44 -30.27
CA PRO A 144 37.65 -27.95 -31.53
C PRO A 144 36.53 -28.13 -32.56
N GLY A 145 36.70 -27.56 -33.75
CA GLY A 145 35.71 -27.65 -34.85
C GLY A 145 34.42 -26.83 -34.67
N VAL A 146 34.30 -26.03 -33.59
CA VAL A 146 33.11 -25.23 -33.32
C VAL A 146 33.12 -23.94 -34.16
N LYS A 147 32.16 -23.78 -35.08
CA LYS A 147 31.89 -22.49 -35.76
C LYS A 147 31.62 -21.41 -34.71
N VAL A 148 32.10 -20.18 -34.92
CA VAL A 148 31.95 -19.07 -33.97
C VAL A 148 30.48 -18.93 -33.54
N ARG A 149 30.22 -19.19 -32.25
CA ARG A 149 28.89 -19.15 -31.65
C ARG A 149 28.91 -18.37 -30.35
N PHE A 150 27.86 -17.59 -30.11
CA PHE A 150 27.65 -16.86 -28.86
C PHE A 150 26.44 -17.42 -28.13
N GLU A 151 26.56 -17.53 -26.82
CA GLU A 151 25.45 -17.79 -25.91
C GLU A 151 25.20 -16.54 -25.06
N PHE A 152 23.92 -16.19 -24.85
CA PHE A 152 23.56 -15.00 -24.09
C PHE A 152 22.92 -15.36 -22.75
N SER A 153 23.35 -14.66 -21.70
CA SER A 153 22.77 -14.76 -20.36
C SER A 153 22.29 -13.40 -19.87
N ARG A 154 21.32 -13.39 -18.94
CA ARG A 154 20.72 -12.16 -18.38
C ARG A 154 21.47 -11.71 -17.13
N GLN A 155 22.36 -10.75 -17.26
CA GLN A 155 23.20 -10.23 -16.16
C GLN A 155 22.92 -8.75 -15.86
N PRO A 156 23.19 -8.26 -14.64
CA PRO A 156 23.16 -6.84 -14.33
C PRO A 156 24.24 -6.08 -15.14
N VAL A 157 23.84 -5.03 -15.84
CA VAL A 157 24.72 -4.13 -16.60
C VAL A 157 24.35 -2.69 -16.26
N ALA A 158 25.35 -1.85 -16.03
CA ALA A 158 25.16 -0.41 -15.85
C ALA A 158 24.97 0.24 -17.22
N VAL A 159 23.82 0.88 -17.43
CA VAL A 159 23.49 1.54 -18.70
C VAL A 159 22.87 2.89 -18.43
N ASN A 160 22.96 3.80 -19.40
CA ASN A 160 22.23 5.04 -19.33
C ASN A 160 20.72 4.75 -19.44
N GLN A 161 19.95 5.41 -18.59
CA GLN A 161 18.50 5.43 -18.60
C GLN A 161 18.05 6.84 -18.94
N TYR A 162 17.23 6.96 -19.97
CA TYR A 162 16.64 8.22 -20.41
C TYR A 162 15.26 8.37 -19.79
N TYR A 163 15.10 9.37 -18.94
CA TYR A 163 13.87 9.77 -18.28
C TYR A 163 13.25 10.92 -19.06
N PHE A 164 12.31 10.64 -19.95
CA PHE A 164 11.47 11.65 -20.57
C PHE A 164 10.39 12.04 -19.58
N TYR A 165 10.58 13.17 -18.89
CA TYR A 165 9.52 13.78 -18.08
C TYR A 165 8.58 14.52 -19.02
N VAL A 166 7.30 14.17 -18.99
CA VAL A 166 6.30 14.69 -19.93
C VAL A 166 5.16 15.38 -19.20
N HIS A 167 4.54 16.33 -19.89
CA HIS A 167 3.21 16.83 -19.56
C HIS A 167 2.27 16.30 -20.64
N ASP A 168 1.36 15.42 -20.27
CA ASP A 168 0.37 14.80 -21.16
C ASP A 168 -0.99 15.45 -20.98
N ARG A 169 -1.73 15.64 -22.07
CA ARG A 169 -3.03 16.34 -22.01
C ARG A 169 -4.09 15.59 -21.20
N ASP A 170 -4.00 14.26 -21.14
CA ASP A 170 -4.95 13.38 -20.45
C ASP A 170 -4.49 13.06 -19.04
N TRP A 171 -3.18 12.90 -18.84
CA TRP A 171 -2.59 12.43 -17.58
C TRP A 171 -1.91 13.52 -16.76
N GLY A 172 -1.68 14.71 -17.33
CA GLY A 172 -0.85 15.72 -16.71
C GLY A 172 0.61 15.26 -16.59
N PRO A 173 1.29 15.54 -15.48
CA PRO A 173 2.67 15.14 -15.29
C PRO A 173 2.90 13.63 -15.24
N ALA A 174 3.83 13.12 -16.04
CA ALA A 174 4.23 11.72 -16.07
C ALA A 174 5.72 11.57 -16.44
N PHE A 175 6.24 10.34 -16.42
CA PHE A 175 7.52 10.05 -17.09
C PHE A 175 7.52 8.74 -17.87
N VAL A 176 8.33 8.72 -18.94
CA VAL A 176 8.70 7.53 -19.71
C VAL A 176 10.21 7.33 -19.58
N LYS A 177 10.61 6.23 -18.95
CA LYS A 177 12.01 5.86 -18.75
C LYS A 177 12.39 4.75 -19.72
N ILE A 178 13.42 4.96 -20.54
CA ILE A 178 13.90 4.00 -21.54
C ILE A 178 15.37 3.66 -21.26
N GLY A 179 15.67 2.37 -21.08
CA GLY A 179 17.07 1.92 -21.00
C GLY A 179 17.72 1.90 -22.38
N THR A 180 18.95 2.37 -22.49
CA THR A 180 19.64 2.53 -23.79
C THR A 180 20.24 1.24 -24.37
N TYR A 181 20.08 0.11 -23.69
CA TYR A 181 20.68 -1.16 -24.09
C TYR A 181 19.64 -2.27 -24.21
N LEU A 182 19.86 -3.21 -25.14
CA LEU A 182 18.96 -4.32 -25.42
C LEU A 182 18.71 -5.18 -24.16
N PRO A 183 17.45 -5.50 -23.81
CA PRO A 183 16.21 -5.42 -24.60
C PRO A 183 15.40 -4.12 -24.42
N TYR A 184 16.05 -3.01 -24.10
CA TYR A 184 15.46 -1.68 -23.95
C TYR A 184 14.24 -1.67 -23.00
N PRO A 185 14.40 -2.07 -21.71
CA PRO A 185 13.29 -2.05 -20.78
C PRO A 185 12.75 -0.63 -20.62
N VAL A 186 11.42 -0.51 -20.63
CA VAL A 186 10.74 0.77 -20.43
C VAL A 186 10.03 0.75 -19.09
N LYS A 187 10.04 1.88 -18.38
CA LYS A 187 9.18 2.10 -17.21
C LYS A 187 8.35 3.37 -17.40
N LEU A 188 7.11 3.34 -16.95
CA LEU A 188 6.20 4.47 -16.96
C LEU A 188 5.75 4.74 -15.54
N CYS A 189 5.60 6.01 -15.17
CA CYS A 189 4.91 6.42 -13.95
C CYS A 189 3.79 7.38 -14.32
N LEU A 190 2.56 6.98 -13.98
CA LEU A 190 1.35 7.75 -14.23
C LEU A 190 0.63 8.02 -12.90
N ASN A 191 -0.13 9.11 -12.85
CA ASN A 191 -0.92 9.52 -11.70
C ASN A 191 -2.41 9.55 -12.09
N GLY A 192 -3.21 8.67 -11.49
CA GLY A 192 -4.63 8.56 -11.74
C GLY A 192 -5.43 9.75 -11.19
N HIS A 193 -5.03 10.36 -10.07
CA HIS A 193 -5.68 11.59 -9.60
C HIS A 193 -5.50 12.73 -10.61
N GLU A 194 -4.30 12.91 -11.16
CA GLU A 194 -4.08 13.92 -12.20
C GLU A 194 -4.89 13.62 -13.45
N TRP A 195 -4.98 12.36 -13.87
CA TRP A 195 -5.86 11.98 -14.98
C TRP A 195 -7.33 12.36 -14.72
N VAL A 196 -7.86 12.04 -13.54
CA VAL A 196 -9.24 12.39 -13.14
C VAL A 196 -9.42 13.91 -13.13
N LYS A 197 -8.47 14.66 -12.58
CA LYS A 197 -8.50 16.13 -12.60
C LYS A 197 -8.57 16.68 -14.03
N GLN A 198 -7.81 16.11 -14.97
CA GLN A 198 -7.90 16.53 -16.38
C GLN A 198 -9.27 16.23 -16.99
N GLN A 199 -9.86 15.06 -16.68
CA GLN A 199 -11.20 14.72 -17.19
C GLN A 199 -12.27 15.65 -16.60
N LEU A 200 -12.24 15.93 -15.30
CA LEU A 200 -13.19 16.85 -14.66
C LEU A 200 -13.07 18.28 -15.20
N ARG A 201 -11.85 18.77 -15.48
CA ARG A 201 -11.65 20.07 -16.14
C ARG A 201 -12.31 20.12 -17.51
N ARG A 202 -12.21 19.05 -18.31
CA ARG A 202 -12.86 18.96 -19.63
C ARG A 202 -14.38 18.91 -19.53
N GLN A 203 -14.89 18.19 -18.54
CA GLN A 203 -16.32 18.12 -18.22
C GLN A 203 -16.84 19.39 -17.54
N ARG A 204 -15.96 20.36 -17.22
CA ARG A 204 -16.27 21.61 -16.51
C ARG A 204 -16.86 21.38 -15.12
N VAL A 205 -16.52 20.27 -14.47
CA VAL A 205 -16.88 20.00 -13.08
C VAL A 205 -15.90 20.73 -12.17
N ARG A 206 -16.43 21.57 -11.27
CA ARG A 206 -15.63 22.34 -10.30
C ARG A 206 -15.15 21.43 -9.17
N PHE A 207 -13.87 21.50 -8.84
CA PHE A 207 -13.25 20.79 -7.72
C PHE A 207 -12.08 21.59 -7.14
N GLU A 208 -11.71 21.29 -5.90
CA GLU A 208 -10.50 21.79 -5.24
C GLU A 208 -9.52 20.63 -5.01
N SER A 209 -8.23 20.88 -5.27
CA SER A 209 -7.18 19.87 -5.16
C SER A 209 -6.70 19.73 -3.71
N LEU A 210 -6.42 18.49 -3.28
CA LEU A 210 -5.73 18.19 -2.03
C LEU A 210 -4.36 17.59 -2.33
N ASP A 211 -3.45 18.40 -2.90
CA ASP A 211 -2.20 17.90 -3.51
C ASP A 211 -2.52 16.74 -4.49
N ASN A 212 -2.05 15.51 -4.26
CA ASN A 212 -2.43 14.29 -4.97
C ASN A 212 -3.77 13.74 -4.43
N GLY A 213 -4.86 14.45 -4.69
CA GLY A 213 -6.22 14.09 -4.29
C GLY A 213 -7.23 15.21 -4.49
N PHE A 214 -8.42 15.06 -3.92
CA PHE A 214 -9.54 16.01 -3.99
C PHE A 214 -9.93 16.47 -2.58
N LEU A 215 -10.03 17.79 -2.39
CA LEU A 215 -10.52 18.40 -1.15
C LEU A 215 -12.05 18.54 -1.20
N SER A 216 -12.58 19.04 -2.31
CA SER A 216 -14.00 19.22 -2.55
C SER A 216 -14.32 19.01 -4.03
N CYS A 217 -15.56 18.63 -4.34
CA CYS A 217 -16.06 18.52 -5.71
C CYS A 217 -17.53 18.94 -5.74
N ALA A 218 -17.92 19.73 -6.73
CA ALA A 218 -19.30 20.15 -6.92
C ALA A 218 -20.23 18.97 -7.28
N ASP A 219 -19.67 17.93 -7.90
CA ASP A 219 -20.37 16.69 -8.23
C ASP A 219 -19.53 15.47 -7.78
N PRO A 220 -19.70 14.99 -6.53
CA PRO A 220 -19.01 13.81 -6.02
C PRO A 220 -19.34 12.53 -6.78
N VAL A 221 -20.54 12.42 -7.36
CA VAL A 221 -20.96 11.24 -8.11
C VAL A 221 -20.23 11.17 -9.45
N ALA A 222 -20.16 12.29 -10.19
CA ALA A 222 -19.37 12.38 -11.41
C ALA A 222 -17.87 12.19 -11.16
N LEU A 223 -17.35 12.70 -10.03
CA LEU A 223 -15.97 12.44 -9.60
C LEU A 223 -15.71 10.94 -9.42
N GLN A 224 -16.54 10.25 -8.63
CA GLN A 224 -16.35 8.82 -8.42
C GLN A 224 -16.51 8.01 -9.72
N ALA A 225 -17.50 8.34 -10.56
CA ALA A 225 -17.68 7.69 -11.86
C ALA A 225 -16.46 7.87 -12.77
N THR A 226 -15.84 9.06 -12.75
CA THR A 226 -14.60 9.33 -13.49
C THR A 226 -13.44 8.49 -12.93
N CYS A 227 -13.29 8.41 -11.61
CA CYS A 227 -12.29 7.53 -10.99
C CYS A 227 -12.46 6.07 -11.40
N ASP A 228 -13.70 5.58 -11.44
CA ASP A 228 -14.06 4.20 -11.78
C ASP A 228 -13.85 3.88 -13.27
N ALA A 229 -13.97 4.89 -14.14
CA ALA A 229 -13.78 4.75 -15.59
C ALA A 229 -12.33 4.49 -16.02
N LEU A 230 -11.33 4.90 -15.23
CA LEU A 230 -9.92 4.74 -15.61
C LEU A 230 -9.54 3.26 -15.80
N GLY A 231 -9.15 2.87 -17.01
CA GLY A 231 -8.98 1.47 -17.38
C GLY A 231 -7.73 1.16 -18.21
N PRO A 232 -7.52 -0.13 -18.55
CA PRO A 232 -6.39 -0.58 -19.38
C PRO A 232 -6.20 0.20 -20.68
N ALA A 233 -7.30 0.61 -21.32
CA ALA A 233 -7.28 1.35 -22.58
C ALA A 233 -6.61 2.72 -22.45
N ASP A 234 -6.84 3.43 -21.35
CA ASP A 234 -6.24 4.75 -21.10
C ASP A 234 -4.72 4.67 -20.91
N LEU A 235 -4.27 3.63 -20.20
CA LEU A 235 -2.85 3.35 -19.98
C LEU A 235 -2.16 2.96 -21.30
N GLN A 236 -2.83 2.13 -22.11
CA GLN A 236 -2.33 1.74 -23.44
C GLN A 236 -2.27 2.95 -24.38
N ALA A 237 -3.31 3.79 -24.40
CA ALA A 237 -3.36 4.99 -25.21
C ALA A 237 -2.24 5.99 -24.87
N PHE A 238 -1.92 6.17 -23.58
CA PHE A 238 -0.75 6.95 -23.16
C PHE A 238 0.54 6.36 -23.73
N PHE A 239 0.75 5.05 -23.55
CA PHE A 239 1.96 4.39 -24.02
C PHE A 239 2.12 4.47 -25.53
N ASP A 240 1.05 4.23 -26.28
CA ASP A 240 1.06 4.31 -27.75
C ASP A 240 1.40 5.74 -28.18
N ARG A 241 0.73 6.75 -27.61
CA ARG A 241 0.96 8.17 -27.91
C ARG A 241 2.43 8.54 -27.74
N TRP A 242 3.03 8.21 -26.60
CA TRP A 242 4.42 8.58 -26.30
C TRP A 242 5.43 7.69 -27.01
N SER A 243 5.15 6.42 -27.25
CA SER A 243 6.03 5.54 -28.03
C SER A 243 6.10 5.92 -29.52
N HIS A 244 5.11 6.65 -30.03
CA HIS A 244 5.11 7.20 -31.39
C HIS A 244 5.79 8.56 -31.49
N ARG A 245 5.77 9.37 -30.42
CA ARG A 245 6.32 10.72 -30.42
C ARG A 245 7.78 10.79 -30.00
N LEU A 246 8.18 9.93 -29.06
CA LEU A 246 9.57 9.87 -28.59
C LEU A 246 10.42 9.06 -29.58
N PRO A 247 11.74 9.34 -29.66
CA PRO A 247 12.68 8.42 -30.29
C PRO A 247 12.53 7.06 -29.63
N TRP A 248 12.32 6.03 -30.45
CA TRP A 248 12.10 4.67 -29.97
C TRP A 248 13.27 3.76 -30.38
N PRO A 249 13.75 2.86 -29.50
CA PRO A 249 14.97 2.07 -29.77
C PRO A 249 14.93 1.19 -31.01
N LEU A 250 13.76 0.64 -31.34
CA LEU A 250 13.55 -0.17 -32.53
C LEU A 250 12.73 0.60 -33.58
N PRO A 251 13.14 0.54 -34.87
CA PRO A 251 12.38 1.10 -35.98
C PRO A 251 10.93 0.60 -36.04
N ALA A 252 10.06 1.38 -36.68
CA ALA A 252 8.67 1.01 -36.88
C ALA A 252 8.47 -0.32 -37.63
N ALA A 253 9.39 -0.69 -38.53
CA ALA A 253 9.36 -1.98 -39.22
C ALA A 253 9.51 -3.16 -38.24
N ASP A 254 10.50 -3.09 -37.35
CA ASP A 254 10.77 -4.11 -36.32
C ASP A 254 9.59 -4.25 -35.34
N ARG A 255 9.00 -3.12 -34.94
CA ARG A 255 7.80 -3.11 -34.09
C ARG A 255 6.62 -3.81 -34.77
N ARG A 256 6.36 -3.52 -36.05
CA ARG A 256 5.31 -4.20 -36.85
C ARG A 256 5.56 -5.70 -37.03
N ALA A 257 6.83 -6.13 -37.06
CA ALA A 257 7.20 -7.55 -37.06
C ALA A 257 7.00 -8.25 -35.68
N GLY A 258 6.48 -7.53 -34.69
CA GLY A 258 6.15 -8.06 -33.37
C GLY A 258 7.29 -7.98 -32.35
N TYR A 259 8.34 -7.21 -32.62
CA TYR A 259 9.35 -6.80 -31.63
C TYR A 259 8.93 -5.52 -30.89
N ASP A 260 7.63 -5.36 -30.65
CA ASP A 260 7.10 -4.24 -29.88
C ASP A 260 7.02 -4.55 -28.38
N HIS A 261 7.01 -3.49 -27.58
CA HIS A 261 6.83 -3.59 -26.15
C HIS A 261 5.37 -3.89 -25.79
N ARG A 262 5.19 -4.66 -24.71
CA ARG A 262 3.89 -4.87 -24.07
C ARG A 262 3.92 -4.37 -22.63
N LEU A 263 2.84 -3.72 -22.21
CA LEU A 263 2.69 -3.20 -20.85
C LEU A 263 2.41 -4.32 -19.84
N ALA A 264 3.02 -4.17 -18.67
CA ALA A 264 2.77 -4.95 -17.48
C ALA A 264 2.77 -4.05 -16.24
N ILE A 265 1.84 -4.31 -15.33
CA ILE A 265 1.71 -3.60 -14.05
C ILE A 265 2.86 -4.03 -13.15
N ASN A 266 3.74 -3.08 -12.82
CA ASN A 266 4.82 -3.31 -11.88
C ASN A 266 4.36 -3.01 -10.44
N GLN A 267 3.76 -1.84 -10.23
CA GLN A 267 3.17 -1.42 -8.96
C GLN A 267 1.89 -0.62 -9.22
N LEU A 268 0.89 -0.82 -8.37
CA LEU A 268 -0.40 -0.12 -8.39
C LEU A 268 -0.72 0.38 -6.98
N GLU A 269 -1.03 1.66 -6.86
CA GLU A 269 -1.58 2.25 -5.64
C GLU A 269 -3.08 2.51 -5.81
N VAL A 270 -3.88 2.03 -4.87
CA VAL A 270 -5.33 2.27 -4.82
C VAL A 270 -5.64 2.96 -3.50
N SER A 271 -6.26 4.13 -3.59
CA SER A 271 -6.55 4.98 -2.45
C SER A 271 -8.05 5.08 -2.17
N LEU A 272 -8.38 5.23 -0.90
CA LEU A 272 -9.67 5.66 -0.38
C LEU A 272 -9.40 6.89 0.50
N THR A 273 -9.91 8.05 0.09
CA THR A 273 -9.70 9.32 0.77
C THR A 273 -11.04 9.84 1.30
N GLN A 274 -11.11 10.09 2.61
CA GLN A 274 -12.27 10.65 3.31
C GLN A 274 -11.90 12.02 3.87
N VAL A 275 -12.49 13.09 3.33
CA VAL A 275 -12.22 14.49 3.72
C VAL A 275 -13.13 14.89 4.87
N PHE A 276 -12.56 15.43 5.95
CA PHE A 276 -13.34 15.90 7.10
C PHE A 276 -13.75 17.37 6.95
N ASP A 277 -14.95 17.70 7.43
CA ASP A 277 -15.45 19.08 7.58
C ASP A 277 -14.56 19.91 8.52
N ARG A 278 -14.00 19.27 9.55
CA ARG A 278 -13.15 19.86 10.58
C ARG A 278 -11.92 18.96 10.82
N PRO A 279 -10.69 19.50 10.68
CA PRO A 279 -9.45 18.76 10.94
C PRO A 279 -9.39 18.02 12.29
N VAL A 280 -9.99 18.60 13.34
CA VAL A 280 -10.02 18.00 14.68
C VAL A 280 -10.69 16.63 14.71
N GLN A 281 -11.69 16.40 13.86
CA GLN A 281 -12.41 15.14 13.80
C GLN A 281 -11.54 14.02 13.24
N GLY A 282 -10.75 14.31 12.21
CA GLY A 282 -9.75 13.38 11.69
C GLY A 282 -8.65 13.06 12.72
N ARG A 283 -8.25 14.04 13.56
CA ARG A 283 -7.30 13.78 14.66
C ARG A 283 -7.89 12.84 15.71
N LEU A 284 -9.13 13.10 16.15
CA LEU A 284 -9.86 12.23 17.09
C LEU A 284 -10.03 10.81 16.56
N PHE A 285 -10.30 10.66 15.25
CA PHE A 285 -10.34 9.35 14.59
C PHE A 285 -9.02 8.59 14.80
N PHE A 286 -7.87 9.21 14.47
CA PHE A 286 -6.58 8.55 14.57
C PHE A 286 -6.17 8.25 16.01
N GLU A 287 -6.48 9.13 16.96
CA GLU A 287 -6.27 8.87 18.39
C GLU A 287 -7.02 7.62 18.85
N ALA A 288 -8.29 7.47 18.43
CA ALA A 288 -9.10 6.30 18.75
C ALA A 288 -8.53 5.04 18.07
N VAL A 289 -8.24 5.09 16.77
CA VAL A 289 -7.69 3.95 16.01
C VAL A 289 -6.35 3.48 16.59
N ILE A 290 -5.43 4.38 16.93
CA ILE A 290 -4.13 3.99 17.49
C ILE A 290 -4.30 3.36 18.86
N ARG A 291 -5.11 3.97 19.75
CA ARG A 291 -5.37 3.43 21.08
C ARG A 291 -6.01 2.04 21.02
N GLU A 292 -6.92 1.83 20.07
CA GLU A 292 -7.56 0.54 19.82
C GLU A 292 -6.56 -0.51 19.31
N ASN A 293 -5.70 -0.13 18.36
CA ASN A 293 -4.93 -1.09 17.57
C ASN A 293 -3.52 -1.39 18.10
N LEU A 294 -2.97 -0.56 18.99
CA LEU A 294 -1.74 -0.88 19.72
C LEU A 294 -1.87 -2.14 20.59
N ASP A 295 -3.08 -2.42 21.09
CA ASP A 295 -3.33 -3.58 21.96
C ASP A 295 -3.87 -4.82 21.20
N LEU A 296 -4.70 -4.60 20.16
CA LEU A 296 -5.63 -5.61 19.65
C LEU A 296 -5.52 -5.86 18.15
N GLY A 297 -5.48 -4.80 17.32
CA GLY A 297 -5.36 -4.91 15.87
C GLY A 297 -3.99 -5.38 15.40
N ARG A 298 -2.96 -5.16 16.23
CA ARG A 298 -1.55 -5.54 16.01
C ARG A 298 -1.11 -5.31 14.55
N PRO A 299 -1.16 -4.06 14.05
CA PRO A 299 -0.52 -3.72 12.78
C PRO A 299 0.98 -4.01 12.86
N ASP A 300 1.62 -4.34 11.74
CA ASP A 300 3.06 -4.62 11.71
C ASP A 300 3.87 -3.43 12.27
N ARG A 301 3.42 -2.20 11.96
CA ARG A 301 4.03 -0.96 12.44
C ARG A 301 3.00 0.15 12.62
N VAL A 302 3.03 0.81 13.79
CA VAL A 302 2.44 2.15 13.98
C VAL A 302 3.57 3.17 13.98
N ARG A 303 3.48 4.21 13.14
CA ARG A 303 4.49 5.27 13.07
C ARG A 303 3.86 6.63 13.35
N LEU A 304 4.44 7.38 14.28
CA LEU A 304 4.18 8.80 14.45
C LEU A 304 5.17 9.55 13.54
N LEU A 305 4.68 10.19 12.48
CA LEU A 305 5.50 11.00 11.60
C LEU A 305 5.56 12.43 12.16
N PHE A 306 6.75 12.86 12.57
CA PHE A 306 7.00 14.24 12.93
C PHE A 306 7.32 15.03 11.64
N PRO A 307 6.90 16.30 11.53
CA PRO A 307 7.06 17.08 10.30
C PRO A 307 8.52 17.56 10.14
N ILE A 308 9.35 17.35 11.15
CA ILE A 308 10.78 17.67 11.17
C ILE A 308 11.55 16.36 11.26
N ARG A 309 12.55 16.17 10.37
CA ARG A 309 13.49 15.07 10.46
C ARG A 309 14.39 15.31 11.68
N ILE A 310 14.07 14.68 12.81
CA ILE A 310 14.84 14.82 14.05
C ILE A 310 16.23 14.23 13.84
N THR A 311 17.24 15.09 13.81
CA THR A 311 18.67 14.75 13.79
C THR A 311 19.29 15.06 15.15
N ARG A 312 20.51 14.60 15.43
CA ARG A 312 21.26 14.99 16.63
C ARG A 312 21.46 16.50 16.78
N ALA A 313 21.35 17.26 15.69
CA ALA A 313 21.52 18.71 15.66
C ALA A 313 20.19 19.47 15.83
N THR A 314 19.04 18.79 15.96
CA THR A 314 17.74 19.47 16.10
C THR A 314 17.60 20.00 17.54
N PRO A 315 17.51 21.33 17.75
CA PRO A 315 17.36 21.90 19.08
C PRO A 315 16.11 21.34 19.77
N PRO A 316 16.16 21.04 21.08
CA PRO A 316 14.98 20.60 21.80
C PRO A 316 13.89 21.68 21.74
N PRO A 317 12.60 21.32 21.53
CA PRO A 317 11.51 22.29 21.57
C PRO A 317 11.47 23.04 22.91
N ALA A 318 10.99 24.28 22.92
CA ALA A 318 10.91 25.15 24.10
C ALA A 318 10.20 24.52 25.33
N PHE A 319 9.42 23.46 25.14
CA PHE A 319 8.72 22.72 26.20
C PHE A 319 9.18 21.26 26.38
N GLY A 320 10.33 20.90 25.80
CA GLY A 320 10.89 19.55 25.80
C GLY A 320 10.18 18.57 24.85
N TYR A 321 10.80 17.42 24.60
CA TYR A 321 10.15 16.29 23.93
C TYR A 321 9.20 15.62 24.93
N ARG A 322 7.92 16.04 24.94
CA ARG A 322 6.88 15.42 25.77
C ARG A 322 6.16 14.34 24.98
N THR A 323 6.06 13.13 25.52
CA THR A 323 5.25 12.05 24.94
C THR A 323 3.76 12.35 25.16
N ARG A 324 3.18 13.17 24.28
CA ARG A 324 1.74 13.24 24.05
C ARG A 324 1.51 12.70 22.65
N VAL A 325 0.85 11.54 22.56
CA VAL A 325 0.59 10.85 21.30
C VAL A 325 -0.39 11.73 20.52
N ILE A 326 0.09 12.34 19.42
CA ILE A 326 -0.65 13.23 18.50
C ILE A 326 -0.77 14.69 19.01
N THR A 327 0.33 15.45 18.90
CA THR A 327 0.31 16.92 18.99
C THR A 327 0.16 17.55 17.60
N ASP A 328 -0.04 18.88 17.57
CA ASP A 328 0.09 19.64 16.33
C ASP A 328 1.45 19.36 15.66
N GLY A 329 1.42 19.08 14.35
CA GLY A 329 2.58 18.63 13.58
C GLY A 329 2.85 17.12 13.55
N VAL A 330 2.30 16.32 14.47
CA VAL A 330 2.51 14.85 14.46
C VAL A 330 1.41 14.17 13.68
N HIS A 331 1.77 13.57 12.55
CA HIS A 331 0.85 12.83 11.69
C HIS A 331 0.92 11.32 12.00
N PRO A 332 -0.10 10.75 12.65
CA PRO A 332 -0.18 9.31 12.84
C PRO A 332 -0.29 8.59 11.50
N SER A 333 0.38 7.45 11.40
CA SER A 333 0.26 6.53 10.28
C SER A 333 0.25 5.07 10.75
N LEU A 334 -0.64 4.29 10.15
CA LEU A 334 -0.77 2.85 10.36
C LEU A 334 -0.29 2.13 9.11
N HIS A 335 0.56 1.12 9.31
CA HIS A 335 1.12 0.31 8.24
C HIS A 335 0.79 -1.17 8.46
N VAL A 336 0.34 -1.83 7.40
CA VAL A 336 0.10 -3.28 7.36
C VAL A 336 0.88 -3.85 6.18
N ASP A 337 1.83 -4.72 6.45
CA ASP A 337 2.67 -5.34 5.44
C ASP A 337 2.06 -6.69 5.01
N TYR A 338 2.00 -6.96 3.70
CA TYR A 338 1.52 -8.23 3.15
C TYR A 338 2.41 -8.68 1.99
N LYS A 339 3.32 -9.60 2.29
CA LYS A 339 4.35 -10.09 1.34
C LYS A 339 5.15 -8.92 0.77
N HIS A 340 4.93 -8.52 -0.49
CA HIS A 340 5.63 -7.41 -1.12
C HIS A 340 4.72 -6.17 -1.22
N SER A 341 3.44 -6.31 -0.90
CA SER A 341 2.44 -5.26 -0.91
C SER A 341 2.24 -4.70 0.50
N HIS A 342 1.70 -3.50 0.62
CA HIS A 342 1.42 -2.92 1.95
C HIS A 342 0.21 -1.99 1.90
N VAL A 343 -0.41 -1.80 3.06
CA VAL A 343 -1.45 -0.80 3.30
C VAL A 343 -0.87 0.28 4.19
N LYS A 344 -1.16 1.53 3.86
CA LYS A 344 -0.80 2.71 4.63
C LYS A 344 -2.05 3.56 4.86
N GLN A 345 -2.34 3.85 6.13
CA GLN A 345 -3.38 4.79 6.50
C GLN A 345 -2.75 6.00 7.21
N TYR A 346 -3.10 7.22 6.81
CA TYR A 346 -2.50 8.45 7.37
C TYR A 346 -3.40 9.67 7.19
N PHE A 347 -3.11 10.73 7.97
CA PHE A 347 -3.83 11.99 7.89
C PHE A 347 -3.19 12.96 6.89
N LYS A 348 -3.73 13.00 5.67
CA LYS A 348 -3.22 13.79 4.53
C LYS A 348 -3.60 15.26 4.69
N GLU A 349 -2.60 16.14 4.56
CA GLU A 349 -2.72 17.61 4.60
C GLU A 349 -3.49 18.15 5.82
N GLN A 350 -3.55 17.38 6.91
CA GLN A 350 -4.41 17.66 8.08
C GLN A 350 -5.90 17.82 7.75
N ARG A 351 -6.38 17.24 6.65
CA ARG A 351 -7.76 17.42 6.17
C ARG A 351 -8.46 16.12 5.86
N ALA A 352 -7.74 15.09 5.44
CA ALA A 352 -8.35 13.85 4.97
C ALA A 352 -7.70 12.61 5.58
N LEU A 353 -8.52 11.63 5.94
CA LEU A 353 -8.08 10.27 6.19
C LEU A 353 -7.84 9.60 4.86
N ARG A 354 -6.60 9.16 4.61
CA ARG A 354 -6.28 8.38 3.43
C ARG A 354 -5.84 6.98 3.81
N THR A 355 -6.58 6.00 3.30
CA THR A 355 -6.23 4.58 3.34
C THR A 355 -5.79 4.17 1.94
N GLU A 356 -4.58 3.67 1.80
CA GLU A 356 -3.99 3.34 0.51
C GLU A 356 -3.31 1.99 0.56
N VAL A 357 -3.56 1.17 -0.47
CA VAL A 357 -2.87 -0.10 -0.66
C VAL A 357 -1.97 0.00 -1.88
N THR A 358 -0.71 -0.33 -1.66
CA THR A 358 0.30 -0.43 -2.71
C THR A 358 0.55 -1.90 -3.03
N ILE A 359 0.11 -2.32 -4.21
CA ILE A 359 0.36 -3.65 -4.77
C ILE A 359 1.66 -3.61 -5.58
N ASN A 360 2.79 -3.95 -4.96
CA ASN A 360 4.10 -4.00 -5.64
C ASN A 360 4.29 -5.29 -6.45
N ASN A 361 3.48 -6.31 -6.20
CA ASN A 361 3.56 -7.57 -6.94
C ASN A 361 2.18 -8.21 -7.06
N PRO A 362 1.52 -8.13 -8.23
CA PRO A 362 0.24 -8.81 -8.48
C PRO A 362 0.22 -10.31 -8.17
N ARG A 363 1.38 -10.99 -8.21
CA ARG A 363 1.49 -12.41 -7.86
C ARG A 363 1.28 -12.69 -6.37
N ASP A 364 1.41 -11.69 -5.52
CA ASP A 364 1.03 -11.80 -4.09
C ASP A 364 -0.43 -12.18 -3.95
N PHE A 365 -1.24 -11.82 -4.96
CA PHE A 365 -2.67 -12.09 -5.13
C PHE A 365 -2.95 -13.10 -6.24
N TRP A 366 -1.98 -13.90 -6.67
CA TRP A 366 -2.13 -14.95 -7.70
C TRP A 366 -2.54 -14.40 -9.08
N ILE A 367 -2.37 -13.09 -9.30
CA ILE A 367 -2.72 -12.40 -10.53
C ILE A 367 -1.46 -12.17 -11.36
N ARG A 368 -1.58 -12.36 -12.67
CA ARG A 368 -0.49 -12.08 -13.62
C ARG A 368 -0.33 -10.57 -13.79
N LYS A 369 0.87 -10.11 -14.14
CA LYS A 369 1.16 -8.67 -14.29
C LYS A 369 0.59 -8.00 -15.55
N GLY A 370 -0.14 -8.73 -16.40
CA GLY A 370 -0.67 -8.17 -17.66
C GLY A 370 -1.63 -7.01 -17.40
N LEU A 371 -1.63 -6.02 -18.30
CA LEU A 371 -2.45 -4.82 -18.17
C LEU A 371 -3.95 -5.10 -18.07
N SER A 372 -4.43 -6.17 -18.71
CA SER A 372 -5.82 -6.63 -18.65
C SER A 372 -6.32 -6.94 -17.23
N ASN A 373 -5.42 -7.16 -16.28
CA ASN A 373 -5.78 -7.46 -14.89
C ASN A 373 -5.94 -6.22 -14.01
N LEU A 374 -5.78 -5.00 -14.57
CA LEU A 374 -5.95 -3.76 -13.82
C LEU A 374 -7.31 -3.67 -13.08
N PRO A 375 -8.46 -4.00 -13.70
CA PRO A 375 -9.75 -3.88 -13.01
C PRO A 375 -9.83 -4.79 -11.77
N HIS A 376 -9.31 -6.01 -11.87
CA HIS A 376 -9.31 -6.95 -10.76
C HIS A 376 -8.34 -6.55 -9.64
N LEU A 377 -7.18 -5.98 -9.99
CA LEU A 377 -6.26 -5.43 -8.98
C LEU A 377 -6.82 -4.19 -8.29
N ARG A 378 -7.56 -3.34 -9.02
CA ARG A 378 -8.31 -2.22 -8.45
C ARG A 378 -9.34 -2.71 -7.43
N GLU A 379 -10.17 -3.69 -7.83
CA GLU A 379 -11.21 -4.27 -6.97
C GLU A 379 -10.60 -4.83 -5.67
N ILE A 380 -9.50 -5.58 -5.76
CA ILE A 380 -8.76 -6.04 -4.58
C ILE A 380 -8.33 -4.86 -3.73
N GLY A 381 -7.70 -3.85 -4.34
CA GLY A 381 -7.20 -2.70 -3.58
C GLY A 381 -8.32 -1.96 -2.82
N GLU A 382 -9.45 -1.73 -3.49
CA GLU A 382 -10.63 -1.12 -2.87
C GLU A 382 -11.22 -1.98 -1.76
N GLN A 383 -11.28 -3.31 -1.96
CA GLN A 383 -11.76 -4.25 -0.95
C GLN A 383 -10.86 -4.23 0.29
N VAL A 384 -9.54 -4.21 0.13
CA VAL A 384 -8.59 -4.15 1.25
C VAL A 384 -8.76 -2.86 2.04
N ASN A 385 -8.82 -1.71 1.36
CA ASN A 385 -9.01 -0.42 2.01
C ASN A 385 -10.33 -0.37 2.80
N ARG A 386 -11.43 -0.85 2.21
CA ARG A 386 -12.73 -0.92 2.86
C ARG A 386 -12.73 -1.87 4.05
N LYS A 387 -12.06 -3.03 3.94
CA LYS A 387 -11.98 -4.02 5.01
C LYS A 387 -11.21 -3.50 6.22
N LEU A 388 -10.15 -2.71 6.00
CA LEU A 388 -9.44 -2.05 7.09
C LEU A 388 -10.38 -1.13 7.89
N LEU A 389 -11.11 -0.24 7.19
CA LEU A 389 -12.09 0.65 7.85
C LEU A 389 -13.21 -0.12 8.56
N GLU A 390 -13.71 -1.21 7.96
CA GLU A 390 -14.70 -2.08 8.60
C GLU A 390 -14.16 -2.67 9.91
N VAL A 391 -12.91 -3.13 9.90
CA VAL A 391 -12.27 -3.72 11.07
C VAL A 391 -12.02 -2.68 12.16
N GLU A 392 -11.57 -1.48 11.81
CA GLU A 392 -11.41 -0.36 12.76
C GLU A 392 -12.75 0.07 13.37
N HIS A 393 -13.80 0.11 12.55
CA HIS A 393 -15.15 0.39 13.01
C HIS A 393 -15.66 -0.69 13.97
N VAL A 394 -15.51 -1.96 13.60
CA VAL A 394 -15.94 -3.10 14.42
C VAL A 394 -15.12 -3.22 15.70
N SER A 395 -13.81 -2.92 15.66
CA SER A 395 -12.99 -2.93 16.86
C SER A 395 -13.58 -1.96 17.87
N HIS A 396 -13.87 -0.72 17.47
CA HIS A 396 -14.39 0.31 18.37
C HIS A 396 -15.80 0.00 18.88
N SER A 397 -16.65 -0.62 18.04
CA SER A 397 -18.05 -0.93 18.34
C SER A 397 -18.34 -2.44 18.40
N CYS A 398 -17.58 -3.19 19.20
CA CYS A 398 -17.69 -4.65 19.29
C CYS A 398 -18.70 -5.15 20.34
N VAL A 399 -19.92 -4.60 20.41
CA VAL A 399 -20.92 -5.01 21.41
C VAL A 399 -21.59 -6.34 21.03
N LEU A 400 -21.79 -7.23 22.02
CA LEU A 400 -22.58 -8.46 21.90
C LEU A 400 -23.82 -8.39 22.80
N THR A 401 -24.93 -8.95 22.33
CA THR A 401 -26.11 -9.19 23.17
C THR A 401 -25.84 -10.34 24.14
N GLN A 402 -26.50 -10.35 25.30
CA GLN A 402 -26.40 -11.44 26.27
C GLN A 402 -26.68 -12.81 25.62
N SER A 403 -27.77 -12.90 24.84
CA SER A 403 -28.13 -14.13 24.11
C SER A 403 -27.07 -14.60 23.09
N ALA A 404 -26.28 -13.68 22.53
CA ALA A 404 -25.20 -14.04 21.62
C ALA A 404 -24.00 -14.58 22.39
N LEU A 405 -23.68 -13.96 23.53
CA LEU A 405 -22.65 -14.45 24.44
C LEU A 405 -23.02 -15.86 24.96
N ASP A 406 -24.23 -16.06 25.46
CA ASP A 406 -24.69 -17.36 25.97
C ASP A 406 -24.58 -18.46 24.91
N ARG A 407 -24.96 -18.15 23.66
CA ARG A 407 -24.83 -19.08 22.53
C ARG A 407 -23.38 -19.47 22.22
N LEU A 408 -22.43 -18.54 22.41
CA LEU A 408 -21.01 -18.83 22.24
C LEU A 408 -20.50 -19.75 23.36
N GLN A 409 -21.00 -19.55 24.58
CA GLN A 409 -20.64 -20.31 25.79
C GLN A 409 -21.23 -21.74 25.83
N GLN A 410 -22.18 -22.06 24.94
CA GLN A 410 -22.83 -23.37 24.88
C GLN A 410 -22.45 -24.19 23.62
N PRO A 411 -22.44 -25.54 23.72
CA PRO A 411 -22.36 -26.40 22.55
C PRO A 411 -23.58 -26.20 21.65
N THR A 412 -23.38 -26.27 20.34
CA THR A 412 -24.46 -26.10 19.34
C THR A 412 -24.45 -27.28 18.37
N VAL A 413 -25.61 -27.66 17.83
CA VAL A 413 -25.71 -28.66 16.76
C VAL A 413 -25.96 -27.94 15.43
N VAL A 414 -25.12 -28.20 14.44
CA VAL A 414 -25.22 -27.60 13.10
C VAL A 414 -25.18 -28.72 12.07
N ALA A 415 -26.25 -28.84 11.26
CA ALA A 415 -26.39 -29.92 10.27
C ALA A 415 -26.09 -31.32 10.84
N GLY A 416 -26.67 -31.62 12.02
CA GLY A 416 -26.47 -32.90 12.72
C GLY A 416 -25.12 -33.08 13.42
N GLN A 417 -24.20 -32.10 13.34
CA GLN A 417 -22.89 -32.19 13.97
C GLN A 417 -22.82 -31.33 15.24
N ARG A 418 -22.39 -31.93 16.36
CA ARG A 418 -22.14 -31.20 17.61
C ARG A 418 -20.85 -30.36 17.49
N VAL A 419 -20.95 -29.09 17.86
CA VAL A 419 -19.87 -28.10 17.86
C VAL A 419 -19.66 -27.59 19.28
N SER A 420 -18.44 -27.65 19.78
CA SER A 420 -18.09 -27.26 21.14
C SER A 420 -18.19 -25.74 21.38
N ALA A 421 -18.49 -25.36 22.63
CA ALA A 421 -18.68 -23.98 23.09
C ALA A 421 -17.40 -23.12 23.08
N LEU A 422 -17.40 -21.93 22.47
CA LEU A 422 -16.28 -20.97 22.56
C LEU A 422 -16.28 -20.29 23.94
N ARG A 423 -15.79 -21.03 24.95
CA ARG A 423 -15.80 -20.57 26.33
C ARG A 423 -14.95 -19.32 26.52
N PHE A 424 -15.54 -18.24 27.05
CA PHE A 424 -14.79 -17.06 27.44
C PHE A 424 -13.83 -17.39 28.57
N GLY A 425 -12.60 -16.86 28.51
CA GLY A 425 -11.55 -17.14 29.48
C GLY A 425 -10.76 -18.43 29.24
N ASP A 426 -11.23 -19.35 28.36
CA ASP A 426 -10.42 -20.50 27.95
C ASP A 426 -9.17 -20.01 27.19
N PRO A 427 -7.94 -20.32 27.65
CA PRO A 427 -6.72 -19.76 27.06
C PRO A 427 -6.57 -20.05 25.57
N ARG A 428 -7.01 -21.22 25.10
CA ARG A 428 -6.92 -21.60 23.68
C ARG A 428 -7.95 -20.84 22.85
N VAL A 429 -9.18 -20.69 23.34
CA VAL A 429 -10.20 -19.86 22.67
C VAL A 429 -9.75 -18.41 22.59
N MET A 430 -9.18 -17.87 23.67
CA MET A 430 -8.68 -16.51 23.71
C MET A 430 -7.52 -16.28 22.73
N ALA A 431 -6.55 -17.20 22.69
CA ALA A 431 -5.45 -17.14 21.74
C ALA A 431 -5.93 -17.23 20.28
N VAL A 432 -6.89 -18.11 19.98
CA VAL A 432 -7.49 -18.23 18.64
C VAL A 432 -8.21 -16.95 18.23
N LEU A 433 -9.07 -16.40 19.09
CA LEU A 433 -9.82 -15.18 18.78
C LEU A 433 -8.90 -13.95 18.66
N GLN A 434 -7.89 -13.84 19.53
CA GLN A 434 -6.87 -12.79 19.42
C GLN A 434 -6.02 -12.91 18.15
N ALA A 435 -5.72 -14.13 17.68
CA ALA A 435 -5.02 -14.30 16.41
C ALA A 435 -5.86 -13.85 15.20
N LEU A 436 -7.19 -13.83 15.31
CA LEU A 436 -8.10 -13.36 14.25
C LEU A 436 -8.19 -11.84 14.15
N THR A 437 -7.79 -11.08 15.16
CA THR A 437 -7.85 -9.60 15.15
C THR A 437 -6.71 -8.96 14.37
N GLY A 438 -5.72 -9.73 13.92
CA GLY A 438 -4.56 -9.25 13.18
C GLY A 438 -4.89 -8.70 11.79
N PHE A 439 -4.32 -7.55 11.44
CA PHE A 439 -4.58 -6.87 10.16
C PHE A 439 -3.90 -7.53 8.95
N THR A 440 -2.92 -8.40 9.16
CA THR A 440 -2.24 -9.18 8.10
C THR A 440 -3.19 -10.09 7.33
N HIS A 441 -4.37 -10.38 7.90
CA HIS A 441 -5.44 -11.17 7.29
C HIS A 441 -6.29 -10.40 6.27
N LEU A 442 -6.28 -9.06 6.31
CA LEU A 442 -7.18 -8.23 5.50
C LEU A 442 -6.99 -8.42 3.99
N PRO A 443 -5.76 -8.49 3.44
CA PRO A 443 -5.59 -8.45 1.99
C PRO A 443 -6.15 -9.66 1.24
N HIS A 444 -6.14 -10.84 1.86
CA HIS A 444 -6.56 -12.06 1.17
C HIS A 444 -7.00 -13.19 2.12
N GLY A 445 -7.43 -12.85 3.33
CA GLY A 445 -7.76 -13.83 4.37
C GLY A 445 -6.56 -14.69 4.79
N PHE A 446 -6.87 -15.79 5.47
CA PHE A 446 -5.87 -16.61 6.15
C PHE A 446 -6.12 -18.12 6.01
N ARG A 447 -5.06 -18.90 6.17
CA ARG A 447 -5.06 -20.37 6.20
C ARG A 447 -4.65 -20.86 7.58
N ASN A 448 -4.76 -22.17 7.78
CA ASN A 448 -4.24 -22.84 8.98
C ASN A 448 -2.78 -22.44 9.28
N HIS A 449 -1.89 -22.55 8.29
CA HIS A 449 -0.47 -22.24 8.49
C HIS A 449 -0.18 -20.75 8.74
N ASP A 450 -1.08 -19.84 8.36
CA ASP A 450 -0.92 -18.40 8.58
C ASP A 450 -1.25 -18.06 10.05
N VAL A 451 -2.32 -18.64 10.59
CA VAL A 451 -2.84 -18.33 11.94
C VAL A 451 -2.16 -19.15 13.04
N ARG A 452 -1.82 -20.41 12.76
CA ARG A 452 -1.28 -21.36 13.75
C ARG A 452 -0.06 -20.82 14.52
N PRO A 453 0.97 -20.22 13.87
CA PRO A 453 2.13 -19.69 14.61
C PRO A 453 1.75 -18.56 15.58
N HIS A 454 0.76 -17.74 15.22
CA HIS A 454 0.26 -16.67 16.07
C HIS A 454 -0.48 -17.22 17.29
N VAL A 455 -1.31 -18.26 17.10
CA VAL A 455 -2.01 -18.93 18.21
C VAL A 455 -1.02 -19.61 19.14
N GLU A 456 -0.03 -20.32 18.61
CA GLU A 456 1.04 -20.96 19.40
C GLU A 456 1.78 -19.93 20.26
N ALA A 457 2.19 -18.81 19.66
CA ALA A 457 2.88 -17.72 20.36
C ALA A 457 2.00 -17.07 21.44
N LEU A 458 0.71 -16.85 21.17
CA LEU A 458 -0.23 -16.28 22.13
C LEU A 458 -0.55 -17.24 23.28
N LEU A 459 -0.58 -18.54 23.01
CA LEU A 459 -0.87 -19.57 24.00
C LEU A 459 0.36 -19.92 24.85
N GLY A 460 1.58 -19.64 24.37
CA GLY A 460 2.84 -19.90 25.08
C GLY A 460 3.21 -21.37 25.20
N ARG A 461 2.61 -22.25 24.38
CA ARG A 461 2.86 -23.71 24.38
C ARG A 461 2.59 -24.31 23.01
N PRO A 462 3.13 -25.51 22.69
CA PRO A 462 2.95 -26.14 21.38
C PRO A 462 1.48 -26.23 20.95
N TYR A 463 1.21 -25.83 19.70
CA TYR A 463 -0.13 -25.82 19.13
C TYR A 463 -0.13 -26.40 17.71
N SER A 464 -0.80 -27.55 17.57
CA SER A 464 -0.66 -28.41 16.40
C SER A 464 -1.54 -28.00 15.22
N THR A 465 -1.16 -28.45 14.03
CA THR A 465 -1.96 -28.27 12.80
C THR A 465 -3.37 -28.87 12.94
N ALA A 466 -3.49 -30.02 13.61
CA ALA A 466 -4.79 -30.67 13.84
C ALA A 466 -5.68 -29.83 14.79
N GLN A 467 -5.08 -29.24 15.84
CA GLN A 467 -5.78 -28.33 16.73
C GLN A 467 -6.30 -27.09 15.98
N MET A 468 -5.47 -26.49 15.13
CA MET A 468 -5.89 -25.36 14.29
C MET A 468 -7.00 -25.75 13.31
N THR A 469 -6.94 -26.93 12.68
CA THR A 469 -8.01 -27.42 11.79
C THR A 469 -9.33 -27.59 12.56
N TYR A 470 -9.27 -28.13 13.78
CA TYR A 470 -10.43 -28.25 14.66
C TYR A 470 -11.03 -26.88 14.99
N ASP A 471 -10.21 -25.91 15.40
CA ASP A 471 -10.69 -24.58 15.77
C ASP A 471 -11.23 -23.80 14.56
N LEU A 472 -10.59 -23.88 13.39
CA LEU A 472 -11.13 -23.28 12.15
C LEU A 472 -12.49 -23.88 11.78
N ARG A 473 -12.64 -25.22 11.88
CA ARG A 473 -13.94 -25.87 11.65
C ARG A 473 -14.99 -25.36 12.62
N ARG A 474 -14.64 -25.23 13.91
CA ARG A 474 -15.52 -24.76 14.97
C ARG A 474 -15.97 -23.31 14.76
N LEU A 475 -15.02 -22.42 14.47
CA LEU A 475 -15.29 -21.01 14.14
C LEU A 475 -16.22 -20.89 12.93
N ARG A 476 -15.97 -21.70 11.89
CA ARG A 476 -16.81 -21.72 10.67
C ARG A 476 -18.23 -22.18 10.98
N LEU A 477 -18.39 -23.28 11.70
CA LEU A 477 -19.72 -23.80 12.04
C LEU A 477 -20.50 -22.88 12.97
N LYS A 478 -19.82 -22.08 13.80
CA LYS A 478 -20.45 -21.03 14.61
C LYS A 478 -20.65 -19.70 13.85
N GLY A 479 -20.28 -19.62 12.57
CA GLY A 479 -20.51 -18.44 11.72
C GLY A 479 -19.54 -17.27 11.93
N LEU A 480 -18.44 -17.48 12.66
CA LEU A 480 -17.45 -16.43 12.92
C LEU A 480 -16.51 -16.23 11.72
N ILE A 481 -16.28 -17.28 10.94
CA ILE A 481 -15.47 -17.23 9.72
C ILE A 481 -16.22 -17.94 8.60
N HIS A 482 -15.92 -17.59 7.35
CA HIS A 482 -16.35 -18.37 6.20
C HIS A 482 -15.15 -18.77 5.36
N ARG A 483 -15.28 -19.90 4.65
CA ARG A 483 -14.25 -20.40 3.74
C ARG A 483 -14.42 -19.72 2.39
N ILE A 484 -13.34 -19.20 1.83
CA ILE A 484 -13.34 -18.64 0.48
C ILE A 484 -13.48 -19.80 -0.53
N PRO A 485 -14.46 -19.77 -1.45
CA PRO A 485 -14.70 -20.85 -2.41
C PRO A 485 -13.44 -21.26 -3.17
N ASN A 486 -13.29 -22.56 -3.46
CA ASN A 486 -12.18 -23.13 -4.22
C ASN A 486 -10.77 -22.89 -3.61
N THR A 487 -10.68 -22.52 -2.33
CA THR A 487 -9.41 -22.33 -1.64
C THR A 487 -9.39 -23.00 -0.27
N HIS A 488 -8.24 -23.04 0.39
CA HIS A 488 -8.11 -23.38 1.82
C HIS A 488 -8.08 -22.14 2.72
N ARG A 489 -8.54 -20.99 2.20
CA ARG A 489 -8.53 -19.70 2.91
C ARG A 489 -9.86 -19.45 3.61
N TYR A 490 -9.79 -18.70 4.68
CA TYR A 490 -10.91 -18.22 5.45
C TYR A 490 -10.81 -16.69 5.58
N THR A 491 -11.96 -16.06 5.77
CA THR A 491 -12.03 -14.68 6.20
C THR A 491 -13.07 -14.54 7.31
N ALA A 492 -12.83 -13.60 8.22
CA ALA A 492 -13.72 -13.36 9.33
C ALA A 492 -15.00 -12.66 8.86
N THR A 493 -16.15 -13.09 9.39
CA THR A 493 -17.41 -12.38 9.21
C THR A 493 -17.42 -11.13 10.09
N SER A 494 -18.27 -10.14 9.79
CA SER A 494 -18.42 -8.97 10.66
C SER A 494 -18.86 -9.38 12.08
N TYR A 495 -19.69 -10.42 12.20
CA TYR A 495 -20.03 -11.03 13.50
C TYR A 495 -18.82 -11.68 14.17
N GLY A 496 -18.01 -12.45 13.44
CA GLY A 496 -16.81 -13.06 13.99
C GLY A 496 -15.77 -12.05 14.45
N LEU A 497 -15.60 -10.94 13.72
CA LEU A 497 -14.76 -9.82 14.15
C LEU A 497 -15.30 -9.18 15.44
N LYS A 498 -16.62 -8.93 15.54
CA LYS A 498 -17.24 -8.43 16.78
C LYS A 498 -16.94 -9.36 17.95
N VAL A 499 -17.13 -10.66 17.77
CA VAL A 499 -16.85 -11.65 18.82
C VAL A 499 -15.38 -11.67 19.20
N ALA A 500 -14.48 -11.69 18.21
CA ALA A 500 -13.05 -11.70 18.44
C ALA A 500 -12.59 -10.46 19.20
N PHE A 501 -12.98 -9.26 18.75
CA PHE A 501 -12.65 -8.03 19.46
C PHE A 501 -13.28 -7.94 20.84
N PHE A 502 -14.55 -8.33 21.02
CA PHE A 502 -15.22 -8.30 22.32
C PHE A 502 -14.50 -9.21 23.33
N TYR A 503 -14.28 -10.47 22.97
CA TYR A 503 -13.59 -11.44 23.83
C TYR A 503 -12.19 -10.93 24.14
N THR A 504 -11.39 -10.63 23.12
CA THR A 504 -9.99 -10.24 23.30
C THR A 504 -9.86 -8.93 24.08
N LYS A 505 -10.74 -7.94 23.88
CA LYS A 505 -10.76 -6.71 24.67
C LYS A 505 -10.95 -6.98 26.15
N LEU A 506 -12.02 -7.67 26.50
CA LEU A 506 -12.32 -7.97 27.90
C LEU A 506 -11.19 -8.80 28.54
N TYR A 507 -10.71 -9.80 27.82
CA TYR A 507 -9.66 -10.67 28.33
C TYR A 507 -8.32 -9.95 28.51
N VAL A 508 -7.85 -9.20 27.50
CA VAL A 508 -6.51 -8.57 27.53
C VAL A 508 -6.49 -7.29 28.35
N ARG A 509 -7.58 -6.51 28.37
CA ARG A 509 -7.62 -5.20 29.06
C ARG A 509 -8.16 -5.28 30.48
N LEU A 510 -9.10 -6.18 30.77
CA LEU A 510 -9.72 -6.28 32.08
C LEU A 510 -9.22 -7.49 32.87
N LEU A 511 -9.20 -8.68 32.28
CA LEU A 511 -8.88 -9.89 33.05
C LEU A 511 -7.38 -10.15 33.19
N ARG A 512 -6.64 -10.24 32.10
CA ARG A 512 -5.22 -10.62 32.10
C ARG A 512 -4.35 -9.69 32.96
N PRO A 513 -4.50 -8.36 32.95
CA PRO A 513 -3.70 -7.47 33.81
C PRO A 513 -4.03 -7.63 35.30
N ASN A 514 -5.29 -7.97 35.61
CA ASN A 514 -5.78 -8.15 36.98
C ASN A 514 -5.83 -9.63 37.40
N TRP A 515 -5.28 -10.54 36.59
CA TRP A 515 -5.22 -11.97 36.91
C TRP A 515 -4.42 -12.28 38.18
N PRO A 516 -3.39 -11.50 38.58
CA PRO A 516 -2.76 -11.64 39.90
C PRO A 516 -3.73 -11.43 41.07
N ALA A 517 -4.83 -10.67 40.89
CA ALA A 517 -5.87 -10.50 41.92
C ALA A 517 -6.82 -11.71 42.05
N LEU A 518 -6.68 -12.72 41.17
CA LEU A 518 -7.40 -14.00 41.20
C LEU A 518 -6.48 -15.18 41.59
N LEU A 519 -5.21 -14.92 41.88
CA LEU A 519 -4.36 -15.90 42.56
C LEU A 519 -4.86 -16.05 44.00
N SER A 520 -4.67 -17.23 44.57
CA SER A 520 -4.82 -17.48 46.02
C SER A 520 -4.22 -16.31 46.78
N GLU A 521 -4.90 -15.83 47.82
CA GLU A 521 -4.31 -14.94 48.82
C GLU A 521 -3.10 -15.66 49.43
N ASP A 522 -1.93 -15.56 48.80
CA ASP A 522 -0.69 -15.64 49.53
C ASP A 522 -0.68 -14.37 50.38
N ASP A 523 -1.22 -14.55 51.58
CA ASP A 523 -1.32 -13.58 52.64
C ASP A 523 0.00 -12.78 52.70
N PRO A 524 -0.01 -11.47 52.41
CA PRO A 524 1.22 -10.69 52.32
C PRO A 524 1.93 -10.57 53.68
N PHE A 525 1.30 -11.04 54.76
CA PHE A 525 1.85 -11.04 56.11
C PHE A 525 2.33 -12.44 56.54
N PRO A 526 3.57 -12.55 57.06
CA PRO A 526 3.99 -13.73 57.81
C PRO A 526 3.00 -13.97 58.97
N ARG A 527 2.61 -15.22 59.24
CA ARG A 527 1.64 -15.58 60.30
C ARG A 527 1.92 -14.89 61.65
N THR A 528 3.21 -14.74 61.99
CA THR A 528 3.67 -14.07 63.21
C THR A 528 3.28 -12.59 63.31
N LEU A 529 3.11 -11.89 62.18
CA LEU A 529 2.67 -10.50 62.18
C LEU A 529 1.15 -10.38 62.37
N ARG A 530 0.38 -11.40 61.96
CA ARG A 530 -1.07 -11.47 62.14
C ARG A 530 -1.42 -11.72 63.60
N ASP A 531 -0.74 -12.68 64.24
CA ASP A 531 -0.91 -13.00 65.66
C ASP A 531 -0.58 -11.81 66.59
N ALA A 532 0.24 -10.86 66.13
CA ALA A 532 0.58 -9.64 66.86
C ALA A 532 -0.39 -8.46 66.63
N LEU A 533 -1.23 -8.51 65.59
CA LEU A 533 -2.19 -7.47 65.24
C LEU A 533 -3.64 -7.80 65.66
N ASP A 534 -3.91 -9.06 66.01
CA ASP A 534 -5.20 -9.54 66.52
C ASP A 534 -5.28 -9.55 68.08
N VAL A 535 -4.38 -8.85 68.77
CA VAL A 535 -4.39 -8.63 70.25
C VAL A 535 -4.92 -7.25 70.61
#